data_AF-A0A0Q9IJ07-F1
#
_entry.id   AF-A0A0Q9IJ07-F1
#
_cell.length_a   1.000
_cell.length_b   1.000
_cell.length_c   1.000
_cell.angle_alpha   90.00
_cell.angle_beta   90.00
_cell.angle_gamma   90.00
#
_symmetry.space_group_name_H-M   'P 1'
#
loop_
_entity.id
_entity.type
_entity.pdbx_description
1 polymer ?
#
loop_
_entity_poly.entity_id
_entity_poly.type
_entity_poly.pdbx_seq_one_letter_code
_entity_poly.pdbx_strand_id
1 'polypeptide(L)'
;MSIMLRQLALVLLLACLGLAALVGAGRIDVPYRLNPLALLDLDAPTDWLFPVRLARLKRDGALCRAVLERASIGHQPLPDRAEPENCPLIDAVALSASASALNDRLTLTCRVAASWVLFERQVLQPAARAHLGREVARVEHAGTQVCRRIAGSQRWSQHATANAVDVTGFVFAGGRRISVLHDWNGNGPEAAFLRAVRDGACGIFAAVLGPDYNAAHRDHFHFDHGPFSACR
;
A
#
# COMPACT_ATOMS: atom_id res chain seq x y z
N MET A 1 -36.11 -6.37 -32.18
CA MET A 1 -35.60 -5.18 -31.44
C MET A 1 -35.89 -3.95 -32.28
N SER A 2 -36.81 -3.08 -31.82
CA SER A 2 -37.38 -1.98 -32.64
C SER A 2 -36.31 -1.01 -33.15
N ILE A 3 -36.47 -0.49 -34.36
CA ILE A 3 -35.57 0.50 -35.00
C ILE A 3 -35.32 1.70 -34.07
N MET A 4 -36.36 2.10 -33.32
CA MET A 4 -36.30 3.18 -32.33
C MET A 4 -35.31 2.88 -31.18
N LEU A 5 -35.26 1.63 -30.70
CA LEU A 5 -34.28 1.23 -29.68
C LEU A 5 -32.83 1.32 -30.19
N ARG A 6 -32.61 0.95 -31.46
CA ARG A 6 -31.28 1.01 -32.08
C ARG A 6 -30.81 2.44 -32.28
N GLN A 7 -31.71 3.33 -32.72
CA GLN A 7 -31.40 4.75 -32.88
C GLN A 7 -31.13 5.43 -31.54
N LEU A 8 -31.94 5.14 -30.50
CA LEU A 8 -31.70 5.65 -29.16
C LEU A 8 -30.35 5.17 -28.61
N ALA A 9 -30.02 3.89 -28.77
CA ALA A 9 -28.73 3.34 -28.34
C ALA A 9 -27.55 4.01 -29.05
N LEU A 10 -27.66 4.28 -30.36
CA LEU A 10 -26.63 4.97 -31.14
C LEU A 10 -26.43 6.42 -30.67
N VAL A 11 -27.52 7.16 -30.43
CA VAL A 11 -27.44 8.55 -29.92
C VAL A 11 -26.78 8.59 -28.55
N LEU A 12 -27.15 7.68 -27.64
CA LEU A 12 -26.53 7.58 -26.32
C LEU A 12 -25.04 7.24 -26.41
N LEU A 13 -24.66 6.31 -27.30
CA LEU A 13 -23.25 5.97 -27.52
C LEU A 13 -22.44 7.18 -28.02
N LEU A 14 -22.95 7.90 -29.02
CA LEU A 14 -22.29 9.09 -29.55
C LEU A 14 -22.18 10.21 -28.50
N ALA A 15 -23.22 10.41 -27.68
CA ALA A 15 -23.18 11.36 -26.57
C ALA A 15 -22.10 10.98 -25.54
N CYS A 16 -22.01 9.70 -25.16
CA CYS A 16 -20.96 9.22 -24.25
C CYS A 16 -19.56 9.39 -24.83
N LEU A 17 -19.36 9.10 -26.12
CA LEU A 17 -18.08 9.31 -26.80
C LEU A 17 -17.71 10.80 -26.87
N GLY A 18 -18.67 11.67 -27.18
CA GLY A 18 -18.47 13.12 -27.18
C GLY A 18 -18.09 13.64 -25.79
N LEU A 19 -18.78 13.19 -24.74
CA LEU A 19 -18.46 13.53 -23.36
C LEU A 19 -17.06 13.05 -22.96
N ALA A 20 -16.71 11.80 -23.29
CA ALA A 20 -15.38 11.25 -23.04
C ALA A 20 -14.27 12.03 -23.76
N ALA A 21 -14.51 12.47 -25.00
CA ALA A 21 -13.58 13.30 -25.75
C ALA A 21 -13.39 14.68 -25.11
N LEU A 22 -14.47 15.31 -24.64
CA LEU A 22 -14.39 16.61 -23.93
C LEU A 22 -13.64 16.50 -22.61
N VAL A 23 -13.85 15.43 -21.85
CA VAL A 23 -13.09 15.13 -20.62
C VAL A 23 -11.62 14.88 -20.95
N GLY A 24 -11.32 14.04 -21.96
CA GLY A 24 -9.95 13.74 -22.39
C GLY A 24 -9.20 14.97 -22.91
N ALA A 25 -9.91 15.93 -23.52
CA ALA A 25 -9.35 17.21 -23.97
C ALA A 25 -9.25 18.27 -22.86
N GLY A 26 -9.60 17.95 -21.61
CA GLY A 26 -9.55 18.87 -20.47
C GLY A 26 -10.57 20.01 -20.54
N ARG A 27 -11.63 19.87 -21.36
CA ARG A 27 -12.70 20.89 -21.47
C ARG A 27 -13.76 20.75 -20.38
N ILE A 28 -13.82 19.58 -19.75
CA ILE A 28 -14.67 19.30 -18.58
C ILE A 28 -13.75 18.81 -17.47
N ASP A 29 -13.73 19.55 -16.36
CA ASP A 29 -13.05 19.10 -15.15
C ASP A 29 -13.93 18.09 -14.41
N VAL A 30 -13.39 16.89 -14.18
CA VAL A 30 -14.10 15.82 -13.47
C VAL A 30 -13.58 15.82 -12.04
N PRO A 31 -14.44 16.09 -11.03
CA PRO A 31 -14.02 16.06 -9.63
C PRO A 31 -13.31 14.76 -9.28
N TYR A 32 -12.22 14.84 -8.50
CA TYR A 32 -11.40 13.68 -8.13
C TYR A 32 -12.21 12.48 -7.63
N ARG A 33 -13.22 12.74 -6.77
CA ARG A 33 -14.11 11.73 -6.18
C ARG A 33 -14.99 10.99 -7.18
N LEU A 34 -15.10 11.50 -8.40
CA LEU A 34 -15.88 10.93 -9.52
C LEU A 34 -14.98 10.42 -10.65
N ASN A 35 -13.65 10.58 -10.53
CA ASN A 35 -12.70 10.22 -11.57
C ASN A 35 -11.93 8.93 -11.20
N PRO A 36 -12.26 7.77 -11.81
CA PRO A 36 -11.52 6.52 -11.59
C PRO A 36 -10.14 6.52 -12.27
N LEU A 37 -9.93 7.43 -13.23
CA LEU A 37 -8.70 7.55 -13.99
C LEU A 37 -7.70 8.53 -13.37
N ALA A 38 -8.15 9.37 -12.44
CA ALA A 38 -7.30 10.31 -11.73
C ALA A 38 -6.08 9.61 -11.10
N LEU A 39 -4.95 10.30 -11.14
CA LEU A 39 -3.73 9.91 -10.44
C LEU A 39 -4.07 9.75 -8.95
N LEU A 40 -3.65 8.64 -8.32
CA LEU A 40 -3.93 8.43 -6.91
C LEU A 40 -3.25 9.53 -6.08
N ASP A 41 -3.98 10.11 -5.14
CA ASP A 41 -3.47 11.11 -4.21
C ASP A 41 -3.26 10.40 -2.87
N LEU A 42 -2.01 10.38 -2.39
CA LEU A 42 -1.65 9.69 -1.15
C LEU A 42 -1.98 10.53 0.10
N ASP A 43 -2.42 11.78 -0.08
CA ASP A 43 -2.83 12.69 0.99
C ASP A 43 -4.36 12.84 1.08
N ALA A 44 -5.09 12.45 0.02
CA ALA A 44 -6.54 12.49 0.01
C ALA A 44 -7.16 11.39 0.90
N PRO A 45 -8.29 11.67 1.57
CA PRO A 45 -9.08 10.63 2.23
C PRO A 45 -9.52 9.53 1.26
N THR A 46 -9.67 8.31 1.76
CA THR A 46 -10.23 7.21 0.96
C THR A 46 -11.69 7.46 0.62
N ASP A 47 -12.06 7.14 -0.62
CA ASP A 47 -13.43 7.21 -1.12
C ASP A 47 -13.80 5.88 -1.81
N TRP A 48 -15.01 5.78 -2.35
CA TRP A 48 -15.50 4.56 -2.99
C TRP A 48 -14.74 4.17 -4.28
N LEU A 49 -14.02 5.10 -4.92
CA LEU A 49 -13.19 4.85 -6.11
C LEU A 49 -11.72 4.58 -5.74
N PHE A 50 -11.32 4.78 -4.49
CA PHE A 50 -9.97 4.49 -4.02
C PHE A 50 -9.49 3.09 -4.40
N PRO A 51 -10.27 2.00 -4.23
CA PRO A 51 -9.81 0.66 -4.61
C PRO A 51 -9.47 0.54 -6.10
N VAL A 52 -10.22 1.23 -6.97
CA VAL A 52 -9.98 1.24 -8.43
C VAL A 52 -8.66 1.93 -8.75
N ARG A 53 -8.44 3.13 -8.20
CA ARG A 53 -7.21 3.90 -8.41
C ARG A 53 -5.98 3.18 -7.85
N LEU A 54 -6.09 2.62 -6.65
CA LEU A 54 -5.02 1.82 -6.05
C LEU A 54 -4.72 0.57 -6.87
N ALA A 55 -5.74 -0.13 -7.37
CA ALA A 55 -5.54 -1.31 -8.21
C ALA A 55 -4.89 -0.99 -9.57
N ARG A 56 -5.15 0.20 -10.14
CA ARG A 56 -4.46 0.69 -11.34
C ARG A 56 -3.00 1.01 -11.06
N LEU A 57 -2.72 1.79 -10.00
CA LEU A 57 -1.36 2.13 -9.56
C LEU A 57 -0.50 0.86 -9.39
N LYS A 58 -1.05 -0.14 -8.71
CA LYS A 58 -0.37 -1.42 -8.44
C LYS A 58 0.05 -2.20 -9.68
N ARG A 59 -0.57 -1.96 -10.84
CA ARG A 59 -0.32 -2.67 -12.10
C ARG A 59 0.49 -1.86 -13.11
N ASP A 60 0.76 -0.59 -12.81
CA ASP A 60 1.41 0.34 -13.74
C ASP A 60 2.54 1.07 -13.01
N GLY A 61 3.78 0.65 -13.30
CA GLY A 61 4.99 1.21 -12.69
C GLY A 61 5.20 2.69 -13.01
N ALA A 62 4.84 3.13 -14.22
CA ALA A 62 4.94 4.53 -14.62
C ALA A 62 3.93 5.39 -13.84
N LEU A 63 2.68 4.92 -13.72
CA LEU A 63 1.67 5.57 -12.89
C LEU A 63 2.12 5.64 -11.42
N CYS A 64 2.70 4.56 -10.90
CA CYS A 64 3.18 4.52 -9.54
C CYS A 64 4.31 5.54 -9.28
N ARG A 65 5.29 5.64 -10.19
CA ARG A 65 6.36 6.65 -10.07
C ARG A 65 5.81 8.06 -10.04
N ALA A 66 4.88 8.38 -10.95
CA ALA A 66 4.22 9.68 -10.98
C ALA A 66 3.48 10.01 -9.66
N VAL A 67 2.90 8.99 -9.01
CA VAL A 67 2.28 9.16 -7.68
C VAL A 67 3.32 9.44 -6.60
N LEU A 68 4.43 8.69 -6.54
CA LEU A 68 5.47 8.91 -5.53
C LEU A 68 6.19 10.27 -5.70
N GLU A 69 6.45 10.67 -6.95
CA GLU A 69 7.03 11.99 -7.28
C GLU A 69 6.15 13.14 -6.76
N ARG A 70 4.81 12.99 -6.83
CA ARG A 70 3.87 13.98 -6.31
C ARG A 70 3.75 14.00 -4.79
N ALA A 71 3.98 12.87 -4.11
CA ALA A 71 3.69 12.70 -2.69
C ALA A 71 4.63 13.45 -1.71
N SER A 72 5.63 14.17 -2.24
CA SER A 72 6.61 14.95 -1.44
C SER A 72 7.29 14.13 -0.33
N ILE A 73 7.58 12.86 -0.63
CA ILE A 73 8.25 11.91 0.29
C ILE A 73 9.72 11.72 -0.09
N GLY A 74 10.57 11.48 0.92
CA GLY A 74 11.99 11.18 0.74
C GLY A 74 12.22 9.78 0.18
N HIS A 75 12.12 9.65 -1.15
CA HIS A 75 12.36 8.40 -1.89
C HIS A 75 13.43 8.60 -2.96
N GLN A 76 14.10 7.50 -3.29
CA GLN A 76 15.10 7.44 -4.37
C GLN A 76 14.77 6.27 -5.28
N PRO A 77 14.52 6.49 -6.59
CA PRO A 77 14.43 5.40 -7.55
C PRO A 77 15.72 4.57 -7.56
N LEU A 78 15.57 3.25 -7.61
CA LEU A 78 16.68 2.32 -7.74
C LEU A 78 16.76 1.80 -9.18
N PRO A 79 17.96 1.53 -9.72
CA PRO A 79 18.09 0.90 -11.02
C PRO A 79 17.43 -0.48 -11.05
N ASP A 80 16.76 -0.79 -12.15
CA ASP A 80 16.23 -2.12 -12.39
C ASP A 80 17.35 -3.15 -12.44
N ARG A 81 17.12 -4.30 -11.81
CA ARG A 81 18.03 -5.45 -11.81
C ARG A 81 17.25 -6.70 -12.13
N ALA A 82 17.54 -7.32 -13.27
CA ALA A 82 16.92 -8.57 -13.69
C ALA A 82 17.53 -9.79 -12.98
N GLU A 83 18.79 -9.71 -12.56
CA GLU A 83 19.52 -10.83 -11.96
C GLU A 83 19.64 -10.75 -10.44
N PRO A 84 19.55 -11.89 -9.72
CA PRO A 84 19.23 -13.22 -10.28
C PRO A 84 17.77 -13.30 -10.72
N GLU A 85 17.47 -14.06 -11.78
CA GLU A 85 16.11 -14.20 -12.40
C GLU A 85 14.97 -14.39 -11.38
N ASN A 86 15.24 -15.06 -10.27
CA ASN A 86 14.24 -15.36 -9.24
C ASN A 86 14.01 -14.23 -8.23
N CYS A 87 14.86 -13.21 -8.23
CA CYS A 87 14.86 -12.09 -7.28
C CYS A 87 15.08 -10.75 -8.00
N PRO A 88 14.36 -10.46 -9.09
CA PRO A 88 14.53 -9.20 -9.79
C PRO A 88 14.04 -8.04 -8.92
N LEU A 89 14.66 -6.89 -9.12
CA LEU A 89 14.20 -5.62 -8.56
C LEU A 89 13.81 -4.73 -9.73
N ILE A 90 12.51 -4.59 -9.92
CA ILE A 90 11.91 -3.82 -11.01
C ILE A 90 11.05 -2.73 -10.40
N ASP A 91 11.16 -1.51 -10.93
CA ASP A 91 10.47 -0.33 -10.43
C ASP A 91 10.69 -0.12 -8.92
N ALA A 92 11.89 -0.45 -8.42
CA ALA A 92 12.20 -0.40 -7.01
C ALA A 92 12.57 1.02 -6.56
N VAL A 93 12.29 1.33 -5.29
CA VAL A 93 12.63 2.60 -4.64
C VAL A 93 13.22 2.32 -3.27
N ALA A 94 14.13 3.18 -2.84
CA ALA A 94 14.60 3.24 -1.47
C ALA A 94 13.91 4.40 -0.75
N LEU A 95 13.03 4.08 0.20
CA LEU A 95 12.31 5.04 1.03
C LEU A 95 13.09 5.27 2.34
N SER A 96 13.41 6.52 2.64
CA SER A 96 14.22 6.87 3.84
C SER A 96 13.36 7.30 5.03
N ALA A 97 12.20 7.90 4.75
CA ALA A 97 11.17 8.22 5.73
C ALA A 97 9.85 8.53 4.99
N SER A 98 8.73 8.45 5.69
CA SER A 98 7.49 9.07 5.24
C SER A 98 6.83 9.85 6.37
N ALA A 99 5.72 9.40 6.96
CA ALA A 99 5.12 10.04 8.13
C ALA A 99 5.90 9.75 9.42
N SER A 100 6.58 8.60 9.48
CA SER A 100 7.43 8.20 10.60
C SER A 100 8.88 8.02 10.15
N ALA A 101 9.82 8.16 11.08
CA ALA A 101 11.18 7.69 10.87
C ALA A 101 11.21 6.16 10.72
N LEU A 102 12.30 5.63 10.16
CA LEU A 102 12.53 4.20 10.00
C LEU A 102 13.84 3.83 10.69
N ASN A 103 13.95 2.61 11.22
CA ASN A 103 15.21 2.11 11.77
C ASN A 103 16.26 1.82 10.68
N ASP A 104 15.84 1.62 9.43
CA ASP A 104 16.68 1.58 8.24
C ASP A 104 15.87 2.00 7.00
N ARG A 105 16.51 2.19 5.85
CA ARG A 105 15.80 2.48 4.58
C ARG A 105 15.00 1.25 4.13
N LEU A 106 13.78 1.47 3.67
CA LEU A 106 12.97 0.43 3.05
C LEU A 106 13.30 0.34 1.55
N THR A 107 13.77 -0.82 1.08
CA THR A 107 13.93 -1.11 -0.35
C THR A 107 12.70 -1.87 -0.82
N LEU A 108 11.83 -1.22 -1.60
CA LEU A 108 10.51 -1.74 -1.96
C LEU A 108 10.25 -1.58 -3.46
N THR A 109 9.42 -2.43 -4.05
CA THR A 109 8.78 -2.08 -5.32
C THR A 109 7.97 -0.79 -5.15
N CYS A 110 7.87 0.02 -6.20
CA CYS A 110 7.13 1.27 -6.17
C CYS A 110 5.72 1.09 -5.59
N ARG A 111 5.03 0.02 -6.00
CA ARG A 111 3.65 -0.27 -5.53
C ARG A 111 3.57 -0.54 -4.03
N VAL A 112 4.56 -1.22 -3.44
CA VAL A 112 4.60 -1.44 -1.99
C VAL A 112 4.98 -0.13 -1.29
N ALA A 113 5.89 0.67 -1.83
CA ALA A 113 6.22 1.99 -1.29
C ALA A 113 5.01 2.95 -1.28
N ALA A 114 4.23 3.02 -2.36
CA ALA A 114 3.01 3.83 -2.40
C ALA A 114 1.97 3.35 -1.39
N SER A 115 1.84 2.03 -1.24
CA SER A 115 0.94 1.41 -0.26
C SER A 115 1.41 1.64 1.17
N TRP A 116 2.72 1.65 1.41
CA TRP A 116 3.32 1.97 2.70
C TRP A 116 2.98 3.40 3.13
N VAL A 117 3.13 4.37 2.24
CA VAL A 117 2.80 5.78 2.51
C VAL A 117 1.30 5.94 2.82
N LEU A 118 0.43 5.28 2.06
CA LEU A 118 -1.01 5.23 2.36
C LEU A 118 -1.29 4.63 3.73
N PHE A 119 -0.67 3.50 4.03
CA PHE A 119 -0.80 2.82 5.31
C PHE A 119 -0.37 3.72 6.47
N GLU A 120 0.78 4.39 6.37
CA GLU A 120 1.25 5.27 7.43
C GLU A 120 0.27 6.43 7.68
N ARG A 121 -0.17 7.10 6.60
CA ARG A 121 -1.02 8.29 6.68
C ARG A 121 -2.46 7.98 7.08
N GLN A 122 -3.03 6.90 6.55
CA GLN A 122 -4.46 6.60 6.64
C GLN A 122 -4.80 5.54 7.69
N VAL A 123 -3.84 4.73 8.12
CA VAL A 123 -4.06 3.65 9.09
C VAL A 123 -3.22 3.85 10.34
N LEU A 124 -1.89 3.86 10.21
CA LEU A 124 -0.98 3.83 11.35
C LEU A 124 -1.15 5.05 12.26
N GLN A 125 -1.01 6.26 11.69
CA GLN A 125 -1.08 7.49 12.48
C GLN A 125 -2.49 7.74 13.07
N PRO A 126 -3.59 7.52 12.31
CA PRO A 126 -4.94 7.56 12.89
C PRO A 126 -5.15 6.55 14.02
N ALA A 127 -4.70 5.30 13.87
CA ALA A 127 -4.82 4.29 14.92
C ALA A 127 -4.01 4.65 16.17
N ALA A 128 -2.80 5.17 15.99
CA ALA A 128 -1.93 5.64 17.06
C ALA A 128 -2.62 6.75 17.88
N ARG A 129 -3.18 7.76 17.21
CA ARG A 129 -3.94 8.83 17.87
C ARG A 129 -5.19 8.31 18.56
N ALA A 130 -5.95 7.42 17.93
CA ALA A 130 -7.21 6.90 18.46
C ALA A 130 -7.02 6.04 19.72
N HIS A 131 -6.01 5.17 19.75
CA HIS A 131 -5.81 4.23 20.85
C HIS A 131 -4.84 4.72 21.92
N LEU A 132 -3.88 5.58 21.55
CA LEU A 132 -2.77 5.95 22.44
C LEU A 132 -2.62 7.47 22.61
N GLY A 133 -3.43 8.28 21.91
CA GLY A 133 -3.41 9.73 22.01
C GLY A 133 -2.12 10.38 21.52
N ARG A 134 -1.28 9.64 20.77
CA ARG A 134 0.06 10.06 20.33
C ARG A 134 0.37 9.52 18.95
N GLU A 135 1.30 10.17 18.27
CA GLU A 135 1.79 9.74 16.97
C GLU A 135 2.97 8.76 17.08
N VAL A 136 3.10 7.90 16.07
CA VAL A 136 4.28 7.06 15.91
C VAL A 136 5.40 7.94 15.37
N ALA A 137 6.53 7.99 16.09
CA ALA A 137 7.72 8.72 15.69
C ALA A 137 8.65 7.87 14.81
N ARG A 138 8.71 6.55 15.05
CA ARG A 138 9.52 5.61 14.28
C ARG A 138 8.83 4.26 14.13
N VAL A 139 8.91 3.67 12.95
CA VAL A 139 8.53 2.28 12.70
C VAL A 139 9.78 1.41 12.73
N GLU A 140 9.68 0.25 13.38
CA GLU A 140 10.72 -0.77 13.42
C GLU A 140 10.35 -1.92 12.48
N HIS A 141 11.26 -2.26 11.55
CA HIS A 141 11.07 -3.33 10.59
C HIS A 141 12.28 -4.30 10.58
N ALA A 142 12.03 -5.56 10.19
CA ALA A 142 13.03 -6.63 10.15
C ALA A 142 13.62 -6.88 8.75
N GLY A 143 13.05 -6.27 7.71
CA GLY A 143 13.57 -6.42 6.35
C GLY A 143 12.55 -6.06 5.29
N THR A 144 13.07 -5.87 4.08
CA THR A 144 12.29 -5.55 2.88
C THR A 144 12.70 -6.35 1.66
N GLN A 145 13.95 -6.85 1.63
CA GLN A 145 14.46 -7.62 0.51
C GLN A 145 15.37 -8.76 1.00
N VAL A 146 14.98 -10.00 0.71
CA VAL A 146 15.75 -11.21 0.97
C VAL A 146 15.46 -12.24 -0.11
N CYS A 147 16.47 -12.54 -0.94
CA CYS A 147 16.35 -13.49 -2.05
C CYS A 147 16.30 -14.94 -1.54
N ARG A 148 15.10 -15.42 -1.20
CA ARG A 148 14.88 -16.80 -0.72
C ARG A 148 13.49 -17.34 -1.01
N ARG A 149 13.36 -18.67 -0.97
CA ARG A 149 12.06 -19.35 -0.93
C ARG A 149 11.41 -19.25 0.45
N ILE A 150 10.10 -19.41 0.46
CA ILE A 150 9.33 -19.56 1.70
C ILE A 150 9.74 -20.90 2.34
N ALA A 151 9.99 -20.90 3.66
CA ALA A 151 10.41 -22.10 4.37
C ALA A 151 9.39 -23.24 4.17
N GLY A 152 9.88 -24.43 3.82
CA GLY A 152 9.03 -25.59 3.52
C GLY A 152 8.22 -25.50 2.22
N SER A 153 8.51 -24.54 1.33
CA SER A 153 7.81 -24.37 0.06
C SER A 153 8.75 -24.25 -1.13
N GLN A 154 8.26 -24.63 -2.31
CA GLN A 154 8.92 -24.32 -3.59
C GLN A 154 8.64 -22.90 -4.07
N ARG A 155 7.83 -22.11 -3.37
CA ARG A 155 7.49 -20.74 -3.78
C ARG A 155 8.53 -19.74 -3.30
N TRP A 156 8.86 -18.77 -4.16
CA TRP A 156 9.67 -17.62 -3.79
C TRP A 156 8.89 -16.66 -2.87
N SER A 157 9.58 -16.10 -1.89
CA SER A 157 9.00 -15.10 -0.99
C SER A 157 8.75 -13.79 -1.74
N GLN A 158 7.77 -13.00 -1.31
CA GLN A 158 7.60 -11.63 -1.82
C GLN A 158 8.77 -10.72 -1.44
N HIS A 159 9.52 -11.05 -0.38
CA HIS A 159 10.80 -10.40 -0.05
C HIS A 159 11.87 -10.63 -1.12
N ALA A 160 11.77 -11.68 -1.95
CA ALA A 160 12.77 -11.95 -2.99
C ALA A 160 12.87 -10.80 -3.99
N THR A 161 11.75 -10.12 -4.25
CA THR A 161 11.60 -9.06 -5.26
C THR A 161 11.30 -7.70 -4.65
N ALA A 162 11.62 -7.49 -3.36
CA ALA A 162 11.27 -6.27 -2.61
C ALA A 162 9.77 -5.96 -2.61
N ASN A 163 8.92 -6.97 -2.77
CA ASN A 163 7.48 -6.83 -2.83
C ASN A 163 6.81 -7.07 -1.47
N ALA A 164 7.56 -6.95 -0.37
CA ALA A 164 7.08 -7.12 0.99
C ALA A 164 7.86 -6.28 2.02
N VAL A 165 7.27 -6.11 3.21
CA VAL A 165 7.91 -5.51 4.40
C VAL A 165 7.44 -6.23 5.66
N ASP A 166 8.38 -6.46 6.59
CA ASP A 166 8.09 -7.06 7.90
C ASP A 166 8.22 -6.01 9.01
N VAL A 167 7.11 -5.65 9.67
CA VAL A 167 7.05 -4.63 10.74
C VAL A 167 7.03 -5.30 12.11
N THR A 168 8.01 -5.00 12.96
CA THR A 168 8.17 -5.64 14.28
C THR A 168 7.66 -4.77 15.44
N GLY A 169 7.55 -3.45 15.24
CA GLY A 169 7.11 -2.55 16.30
C GLY A 169 7.10 -1.08 15.92
N PHE A 170 6.74 -0.26 16.91
CA PHE A 170 6.50 1.16 16.78
C PHE A 170 7.06 1.90 18.00
N VAL A 171 7.70 3.02 17.76
CA VAL A 171 8.21 3.92 18.80
C VAL A 171 7.50 5.25 18.70
N PHE A 172 6.93 5.68 19.81
CA PHE A 172 6.10 6.87 19.92
C PHE A 172 6.90 8.08 20.37
N ALA A 173 6.33 9.27 20.16
CA ALA A 173 6.86 10.49 20.75
C ALA A 173 7.04 10.30 22.28
N GLY A 174 8.24 10.59 22.79
CA GLY A 174 8.63 10.35 24.18
C GLY A 174 9.29 8.99 24.45
N GLY A 175 9.54 8.16 23.42
CA GLY A 175 10.39 6.97 23.50
C GLY A 175 9.67 5.67 23.90
N ARG A 176 8.36 5.72 24.16
CA ARG A 176 7.57 4.50 24.42
C ARG A 176 7.61 3.58 23.21
N ARG A 177 7.94 2.30 23.42
CA ARG A 177 7.98 1.26 22.39
C ARG A 177 6.82 0.29 22.56
N ILE A 178 6.17 -0.06 21.45
CA ILE A 178 5.19 -1.15 21.33
C ILE A 178 5.73 -2.13 20.30
N SER A 179 5.76 -3.41 20.63
CA SER A 179 6.26 -4.48 19.77
C SER A 179 5.18 -5.51 19.50
N VAL A 180 5.14 -6.03 18.27
CA VAL A 180 4.19 -7.09 17.89
C VAL A 180 4.35 -8.30 18.82
N LEU A 181 5.58 -8.75 19.06
CA LEU A 181 5.86 -9.92 19.90
C LEU A 181 5.31 -9.82 21.34
N HIS A 182 5.51 -8.68 22.02
CA HIS A 182 5.18 -8.59 23.45
C HIS A 182 3.79 -8.05 23.72
N ASP A 183 3.26 -7.20 22.83
CA ASP A 183 2.05 -6.43 23.11
C ASP A 183 0.81 -6.97 22.38
N TRP A 184 0.94 -7.90 21.43
CA TRP A 184 -0.18 -8.44 20.65
C TRP A 184 -1.26 -9.12 21.51
N ASN A 185 -0.84 -10.00 22.43
CA ASN A 185 -1.74 -10.81 23.26
C ASN A 185 -2.32 -10.05 24.46
N GLY A 186 -2.07 -8.73 24.56
CA GLY A 186 -2.62 -7.91 25.61
C GLY A 186 -4.11 -7.60 25.44
N ASN A 187 -4.71 -7.09 26.51
CA ASN A 187 -6.08 -6.55 26.51
C ASN A 187 -6.12 -5.02 26.61
N GLY A 188 -4.95 -4.37 26.63
CA GLY A 188 -4.80 -2.92 26.77
C GLY A 188 -4.85 -2.16 25.44
N PRO A 189 -4.69 -0.82 25.52
CA PRO A 189 -4.65 0.06 24.36
C PRO A 189 -3.60 -0.31 23.30
N GLU A 190 -2.48 -0.90 23.72
CA GLU A 190 -1.36 -1.29 22.85
C GLU A 190 -1.76 -2.45 21.94
N ALA A 191 -2.43 -3.46 22.49
CA ALA A 191 -2.97 -4.58 21.73
C ALA A 191 -4.11 -4.13 20.81
N ALA A 192 -4.98 -3.23 21.28
CA ALA A 192 -6.02 -2.63 20.46
C ALA A 192 -5.45 -1.83 19.28
N PHE A 193 -4.40 -1.05 19.52
CA PHE A 193 -3.64 -0.35 18.48
C PHE A 193 -3.05 -1.33 17.45
N LEU A 194 -2.38 -2.39 17.89
CA LEU A 194 -1.81 -3.39 16.97
C LEU A 194 -2.88 -4.08 16.12
N ARG A 195 -4.04 -4.41 16.71
CA ARG A 195 -5.17 -4.98 15.96
C ARG A 195 -5.72 -4.01 14.92
N ALA A 196 -5.90 -2.74 15.28
CA ALA A 196 -6.35 -1.70 14.35
C ALA A 196 -5.36 -1.48 13.20
N VAL A 197 -4.05 -1.53 13.49
CA VAL A 197 -2.99 -1.44 12.48
C VAL A 197 -3.06 -2.63 11.51
N ARG A 198 -3.17 -3.87 12.02
CA ARG A 198 -3.29 -5.10 11.20
C ARG A 198 -4.55 -5.05 10.33
N ASP A 199 -5.70 -4.73 10.92
CA ASP A 199 -6.99 -4.71 10.23
C ASP A 199 -7.04 -3.63 9.14
N GLY A 200 -6.56 -2.41 9.44
CA GLY A 200 -6.52 -1.32 8.47
C GLY A 200 -5.57 -1.59 7.30
N ALA A 201 -4.46 -2.30 7.55
CA ALA A 201 -3.53 -2.70 6.50
C ALA A 201 -4.18 -3.63 5.45
N CYS A 202 -5.19 -4.43 5.84
CA CYS A 202 -5.86 -5.37 4.93
C CYS A 202 -6.64 -4.70 3.80
N GLY A 203 -7.03 -3.43 3.96
CA GLY A 203 -7.65 -2.64 2.88
C GLY A 203 -6.64 -2.13 1.85
N ILE A 204 -5.34 -2.20 2.16
CA ILE A 204 -4.25 -1.60 1.38
C ILE A 204 -3.38 -2.68 0.74
N PHE A 205 -2.96 -3.70 1.50
CA PHE A 205 -2.08 -4.78 1.04
C PHE A 205 -2.86 -5.99 0.54
N ALA A 206 -2.24 -6.80 -0.33
CA ALA A 206 -2.88 -8.04 -0.79
C ALA A 206 -2.86 -9.08 0.34
N ALA A 207 -1.70 -9.25 0.98
CA ALA A 207 -1.56 -10.09 2.16
C ALA A 207 -1.03 -9.29 3.35
N VAL A 208 -1.68 -9.53 4.49
CA VAL A 208 -1.35 -9.04 5.82
C VAL A 208 -1.34 -10.26 6.73
N LEU A 209 -0.16 -10.65 7.20
CA LEU A 209 0.04 -11.81 8.05
C LEU A 209 0.65 -11.36 9.38
N GLY A 210 -0.02 -11.65 10.49
CA GLY A 210 0.44 -11.34 11.84
C GLY A 210 0.48 -12.57 12.74
N PRO A 211 0.52 -12.35 14.07
CA PRO A 211 0.68 -13.44 15.04
C PRO A 211 -0.43 -14.48 15.01
N ASP A 212 -1.64 -14.11 14.58
CA ASP A 212 -2.78 -15.03 14.45
C ASP A 212 -2.71 -15.90 13.18
N TYR A 213 -1.78 -15.63 12.25
CA TYR A 213 -1.61 -16.44 11.04
C TYR A 213 -0.87 -17.75 11.31
N ASN A 214 0.35 -17.67 11.86
CA ASN A 214 1.16 -18.83 12.26
C ASN A 214 2.37 -18.43 13.13
N ALA A 215 3.07 -19.44 13.66
CA ALA A 215 4.23 -19.25 14.54
C ALA A 215 5.41 -18.49 13.92
N ALA A 216 5.52 -18.43 12.60
CA ALA A 216 6.58 -17.70 11.90
C ALA A 216 6.32 -16.18 11.88
N HIS A 217 5.06 -15.74 12.07
CA HIS A 217 4.65 -14.34 12.08
C HIS A 217 4.30 -13.84 13.50
N ARG A 218 4.73 -14.57 14.54
CA ARG A 218 4.40 -14.25 15.94
C ARG A 218 4.97 -12.92 16.43
N ASP A 219 6.00 -12.39 15.76
CA ASP A 219 6.80 -11.25 16.20
C ASP A 219 6.79 -10.08 15.21
N HIS A 220 6.04 -10.18 14.11
CA HIS A 220 5.95 -9.12 13.11
C HIS A 220 4.65 -9.20 12.30
N PHE A 221 4.32 -8.09 11.64
CA PHE A 221 3.36 -8.08 10.54
C PHE A 221 4.09 -8.15 9.20
N HIS A 222 3.69 -9.09 8.35
CA HIS A 222 4.13 -9.18 6.95
C HIS A 222 3.10 -8.50 6.04
N PHE A 223 3.53 -7.51 5.27
CA PHE A 223 2.69 -6.83 4.28
C PHE A 223 3.24 -7.00 2.87
N ASP A 224 2.44 -7.50 1.92
CA ASP A 224 2.89 -7.75 0.55
C ASP A 224 1.82 -7.50 -0.54
N HIS A 225 2.27 -7.46 -1.80
CA HIS A 225 1.43 -7.42 -3.01
C HIS A 225 1.61 -8.66 -3.89
N GLY A 226 1.66 -9.83 -3.27
CA GLY A 226 1.70 -11.11 -3.94
C GLY A 226 0.36 -11.50 -4.58
N PRO A 227 0.33 -12.64 -5.28
CA PRO A 227 -0.88 -13.10 -5.98
C PRO A 227 -1.96 -13.68 -5.05
N PHE A 228 -1.66 -13.84 -3.76
CA PHE A 228 -2.60 -14.39 -2.78
C PHE A 228 -3.08 -13.29 -1.85
N SER A 229 -4.37 -13.28 -1.57
CA SER A 229 -4.95 -12.36 -0.58
C SER A 229 -5.11 -13.04 0.77
N ALA A 230 -4.68 -12.37 1.82
CA ALA A 230 -4.81 -12.86 3.20
C ALA A 230 -4.91 -11.68 4.16
N CYS A 231 -5.77 -11.81 5.16
CA CYS A 231 -5.84 -10.88 6.29
C CYS A 231 -5.98 -11.75 7.54
N ARG A 232 -4.85 -12.02 8.20
CA ARG A 232 -4.73 -13.01 9.28
C ARG A 232 -3.78 -12.46 10.33
#